data_AF-A0A5N6T5R4-F1
#
_entry.id   AF-A0A5N6T5R4-F1
#
_cell.length_a   1.000
_cell.length_b   1.000
_cell.length_c   1.000
_cell.angle_alpha   90.00
_cell.angle_beta   90.00
_cell.angle_gamma   90.00
#
_symmetry.space_group_name_H-M   'P 1'
#
loop_
_entity.id
_entity.type
_entity.pdbx_description
1 polymer ?
#
loop_
_entity_poly.entity_id
_entity_poly.type
_entity_poly.pdbx_seq_one_letter_code
_entity_poly.pdbx_strand_id
1 'polypeptide(L)'
;MSSSLQIRGGPYASTTAGMGGLPTIIPDVPICAVFLVLYIAFAATNMTLFQKNRRRGHKFVMSGMLFGFCMARITTLVLRIVWANRQRNVRLAIAANIFVNAGVLLVYIINFILAQRILRSKQPHIGWHPILRQGSKLLYVLILGALVMVITSTVVSLYTLDMHTRSQCRDVQLAAITYLLVFTCIPLAQVLIAFILPKSRQEESFGQGGATSKVAIVVLSSCLCILIAGFKAGVNWSPPRPATNPPWYDSKACFYVFNFVLEIMILCLLTFSRFDKRFHIPNGSTRPGDYSRWTLQPDKENDQSQLSERKGMASVQN
;
A
#
# COMPACT_ATOMS: atom_id res chain seq x y z
N MET A 1 12.69 9.04 -54.64
CA MET A 1 13.82 9.69 -53.96
C MET A 1 13.34 10.18 -52.60
N SER A 2 13.00 9.27 -51.67
CA SER A 2 13.85 8.89 -50.52
C SER A 2 14.42 10.08 -49.76
N SER A 3 13.66 10.55 -48.77
CA SER A 3 14.16 11.11 -47.52
C SER A 3 12.98 11.07 -46.54
N SER A 4 12.67 9.93 -45.92
CA SER A 4 13.02 9.72 -44.51
C SER A 4 12.75 10.95 -43.65
N LEU A 5 11.52 11.48 -43.68
CA LEU A 5 11.01 12.38 -42.67
C LEU A 5 10.84 11.59 -41.38
N GLN A 6 12.01 11.35 -40.76
CA GLN A 6 12.25 11.03 -39.39
C GLN A 6 11.11 10.25 -38.72
N ILE A 7 11.30 8.93 -38.70
CA ILE A 7 10.97 8.08 -37.57
C ILE A 7 11.64 8.70 -36.33
N ARG A 8 11.09 9.80 -35.81
CA ARG A 8 11.46 10.39 -34.53
C ARG A 8 10.88 9.43 -33.50
N GLY A 9 11.66 8.38 -33.19
CA GLY A 9 11.42 7.49 -32.07
C GLY A 9 11.50 8.28 -30.78
N GLY A 10 10.41 8.94 -30.42
CA GLY A 10 10.25 9.72 -29.19
C GLY A 10 9.05 9.22 -28.40
N PRO A 11 9.00 9.46 -27.08
CA PRO A 11 7.74 9.55 -26.38
C PRO A 11 7.05 10.86 -26.81
N TYR A 12 5.86 10.75 -27.39
CA TYR A 12 4.99 11.87 -27.73
C TYR A 12 4.29 12.39 -26.47
N ALA A 13 4.15 13.71 -26.35
CA ALA A 13 3.38 14.30 -25.24
C ALA A 13 1.91 13.88 -25.35
N SER A 14 1.31 13.49 -24.21
CA SER A 14 -0.11 13.12 -24.19
C SER A 14 -0.97 14.33 -24.59
N THR A 15 -1.90 14.13 -25.52
CA THR A 15 -2.89 15.14 -25.95
C THR A 15 -4.09 15.20 -25.00
N THR A 16 -4.27 14.19 -24.14
CA THR A 16 -5.32 14.11 -23.13
C THR A 16 -4.89 14.73 -21.81
N ALA A 17 -5.83 15.35 -21.10
CA ALA A 17 -5.63 15.80 -19.74
C ALA A 17 -5.35 14.57 -18.85
N GLY A 18 -4.28 14.64 -18.07
CA GLY A 18 -4.02 13.69 -16.98
C GLY A 18 -4.27 14.37 -15.63
N MET A 19 -4.61 13.58 -14.61
CA MET A 19 -4.82 14.09 -13.25
C MET A 19 -3.66 14.98 -12.78
N GLY A 20 -3.99 16.20 -12.34
CA GLY A 20 -3.04 17.19 -11.89
C GLY A 20 -2.40 18.02 -13.00
N GLY A 21 -2.73 17.75 -14.26
CA GLY A 21 -2.30 18.51 -15.43
C GLY A 21 -0.77 18.67 -15.55
N LEU A 22 -0.38 19.69 -16.31
CA LEU A 22 1.02 20.11 -16.44
C LEU A 22 1.46 20.82 -15.15
N PRO A 23 2.53 20.34 -14.49
CA PRO A 23 3.01 20.98 -13.27
C PRO A 23 3.64 22.34 -13.57
N THR A 24 3.34 23.34 -12.74
CA THR A 24 3.84 24.72 -12.83
C THR A 24 4.67 25.03 -11.58
N ILE A 25 5.68 25.90 -11.72
CA ILE A 25 6.58 26.24 -10.60
C ILE A 25 5.78 26.69 -9.37
N ILE A 26 4.81 27.57 -9.58
CA ILE A 26 3.79 27.93 -8.59
C ILE A 26 2.44 27.43 -9.14
N PRO A 27 1.64 26.63 -8.40
CA PRO A 27 1.75 26.30 -6.98
C PRO A 27 2.42 24.94 -6.67
N ASP A 28 2.87 24.16 -7.65
CA ASP A 28 3.24 22.75 -7.42
C ASP A 28 4.52 22.57 -6.58
N VAL A 29 5.54 23.41 -6.77
CA VAL A 29 6.82 23.26 -6.05
C VAL A 29 6.66 23.49 -4.55
N PRO A 30 6.01 24.57 -4.07
CA PRO A 30 5.76 24.76 -2.64
C PRO A 30 4.94 23.61 -2.01
N ILE A 31 3.86 23.18 -2.70
CA ILE A 31 2.99 22.09 -2.21
C ILE A 31 3.79 20.78 -2.11
N CYS A 32 4.56 20.45 -3.14
CA CYS A 32 5.40 19.26 -3.14
C CYS A 32 6.47 19.31 -2.05
N ALA A 33 7.07 20.48 -1.77
CA ALA A 33 8.05 20.64 -0.72
C ALA A 33 7.47 20.36 0.68
N VAL A 34 6.26 20.85 0.96
CA VAL A 34 5.57 20.56 2.23
C VAL A 34 5.29 19.06 2.37
N PHE A 35 4.74 18.42 1.33
CA PHE A 35 4.51 16.97 1.37
C PHE A 35 5.82 16.18 1.48
N LEU A 36 6.89 16.63 0.84
CA LEU A 36 8.20 15.98 0.90
C LEU A 36 8.71 15.92 2.34
N VAL A 37 8.63 17.03 3.08
CA VAL A 37 9.02 17.09 4.51
C VAL A 37 8.17 16.13 5.33
N LEU A 38 6.85 16.09 5.11
CA LEU A 38 5.95 15.17 5.81
C LEU A 38 6.32 13.70 5.55
N TYR A 39 6.52 13.29 4.29
CA TYR A 39 6.91 11.91 3.98
C TYR A 39 8.31 11.56 4.51
N ILE A 40 9.25 12.50 4.56
CA ILE A 40 10.56 12.28 5.18
C ILE A 40 10.41 12.05 6.69
N ALA A 41 9.59 12.86 7.37
CA ALA A 41 9.32 12.68 8.79
C ALA A 41 8.65 11.32 9.09
N PHE A 42 7.68 10.91 8.28
CA PHE A 42 7.07 9.57 8.38
C PHE A 42 8.03 8.44 8.04
N ALA A 43 8.91 8.62 7.05
CA ALA A 43 9.94 7.65 6.71
C ALA A 43 10.93 7.46 7.87
N ALA A 44 11.41 8.54 8.48
CA ALA A 44 12.28 8.51 9.64
C ALA A 44 11.59 7.83 10.83
N THR A 45 10.32 8.15 11.09
CA THR A 45 9.53 7.52 12.16
C THR A 45 9.34 6.02 11.93
N ASN A 46 8.97 5.61 10.72
CA ASN A 46 8.78 4.18 10.42
C ASN A 46 10.10 3.40 10.40
N MET A 47 11.20 4.01 9.95
CA MET A 47 12.53 3.41 9.99
C MET A 47 13.04 3.27 11.43
N THR A 48 12.87 4.28 12.28
CA THR A 48 13.25 4.20 13.70
C THR A 48 12.44 3.15 14.45
N LEU A 49 11.14 3.03 14.18
CA LEU A 49 10.30 1.94 14.69
C LEU A 49 10.80 0.57 14.22
N PHE A 50 11.09 0.42 12.93
CA PHE A 50 11.61 -0.84 12.38
C PHE A 50 12.95 -1.24 13.01
N GLN A 51 13.89 -0.31 13.14
CA GLN A 51 15.19 -0.56 13.76
C GLN A 51 15.06 -0.91 15.24
N LYS A 52 14.23 -0.18 16.00
CA LYS A 52 13.99 -0.45 17.42
C LYS A 52 13.36 -1.82 17.64
N ASN A 53 12.40 -2.19 16.79
CA ASN A 53 11.75 -3.50 16.86
C ASN A 53 12.72 -4.62 16.46
N ARG A 54 13.54 -4.42 15.41
CA ARG A 54 14.58 -5.37 15.00
C ARG A 54 15.63 -5.61 16.08
N ARG A 55 16.08 -4.56 16.79
CA ARG A 55 17.03 -4.66 17.92
C ARG A 55 16.47 -5.46 19.09
N ARG A 56 15.15 -5.53 19.23
CA ARG A 56 14.45 -6.30 20.27
C ARG A 56 14.04 -7.70 19.77
N GLY A 57 14.51 -8.15 18.61
CA GLY A 57 14.13 -9.45 18.01
C GLY A 57 12.75 -9.49 17.34
N HIS A 58 12.00 -8.39 17.34
CA HIS A 58 10.67 -8.28 16.74
C HIS A 58 10.76 -7.85 15.27
N LYS A 59 10.71 -8.81 14.33
CA LYS A 59 10.74 -8.53 12.88
C LYS A 59 9.36 -8.11 12.36
N PHE A 60 9.07 -6.82 12.39
CA PHE A 60 7.81 -6.28 11.85
C PHE A 60 7.96 -5.75 10.42
N VAL A 61 7.80 -6.64 9.43
CA VAL A 61 7.99 -6.35 7.99
C VAL A 61 7.13 -5.17 7.49
N MET A 62 5.96 -4.92 8.08
CA MET A 62 5.07 -3.85 7.60
C MET A 62 5.61 -2.45 7.85
N SER A 63 6.37 -2.21 8.93
CA SER A 63 7.03 -0.91 9.12
C SER A 63 8.08 -0.67 8.03
N GLY A 64 8.74 -1.73 7.56
CA GLY A 64 9.62 -1.65 6.39
C GLY A 64 8.86 -1.34 5.09
N MET A 65 7.67 -1.90 4.91
CA MET A 65 6.81 -1.60 3.76
C MET A 65 6.30 -0.15 3.78
N LEU A 66 5.92 0.38 4.95
CA LEU A 66 5.55 1.80 5.09
C LEU A 66 6.72 2.74 4.84
N PHE A 67 7.93 2.35 5.26
CA PHE A 67 9.14 3.08 4.89
C PHE A 67 9.34 3.09 3.36
N GLY A 68 9.23 1.93 2.71
CA GLY A 68 9.30 1.82 1.25
C GLY A 68 8.24 2.66 0.55
N PHE A 69 7.02 2.71 1.10
CA PHE A 69 5.95 3.58 0.62
C PHE A 69 6.31 5.06 0.71
N CYS A 70 6.84 5.51 1.84
CA CYS A 70 7.31 6.90 1.98
C CYS A 70 8.44 7.21 0.99
N MET A 71 9.39 6.30 0.77
CA MET A 71 10.46 6.48 -0.22
C MET A 71 9.94 6.57 -1.65
N ALA A 72 8.95 5.74 -2.02
CA ALA A 72 8.28 5.82 -3.31
C ALA A 72 7.59 7.18 -3.50
N ARG A 73 6.96 7.72 -2.44
CA ARG A 73 6.30 9.04 -2.47
C ARG A 73 7.26 10.21 -2.50
N ILE A 74 8.37 10.14 -1.77
CA ILE A 74 9.48 11.10 -1.88
C ILE A 74 9.98 11.15 -3.33
N THR A 75 10.25 9.99 -3.93
CA THR A 75 10.69 9.91 -5.33
C THR A 75 9.64 10.49 -6.29
N THR A 76 8.35 10.21 -6.04
CA THR A 76 7.24 10.76 -6.82
C THR A 76 7.22 12.30 -6.78
N LEU A 77 7.34 12.88 -5.59
CA LEU A 77 7.31 14.33 -5.38
C LEU A 77 8.55 15.01 -5.97
N VAL A 78 9.74 14.41 -5.83
CA VAL A 78 10.96 14.91 -6.46
C VAL A 78 10.81 14.92 -7.99
N LEU A 79 10.31 13.83 -8.58
CA LEU A 79 10.04 13.77 -10.02
C LEU A 79 9.02 14.84 -10.46
N ARG A 80 7.98 15.09 -9.64
CA ARG A 80 6.99 16.15 -9.91
C ARG A 80 7.62 17.55 -9.88
N ILE A 81 8.49 17.84 -8.92
CA ILE A 81 9.24 19.12 -8.83
C ILE A 81 10.18 19.28 -10.03
N VAL A 82 10.93 18.24 -10.39
CA VAL A 82 11.85 18.29 -11.53
C VAL A 82 11.07 18.46 -12.84
N TRP A 83 9.91 17.81 -12.97
CA TRP A 83 9.03 17.99 -14.12
C TRP A 83 8.43 19.41 -14.18
N ALA A 84 8.10 20.03 -13.05
CA ALA A 84 7.66 21.43 -12.99
C ALA A 84 8.72 22.41 -13.52
N ASN A 85 10.01 22.14 -13.25
CA ASN A 85 11.13 22.95 -13.73
C ASN A 85 11.53 22.63 -15.20
N ARG A 86 11.22 21.42 -15.69
CA ARG A 86 11.59 20.96 -17.04
C ARG A 86 10.40 20.34 -17.78
N GLN A 87 9.36 21.15 -18.03
CA GLN A 87 8.07 20.71 -18.58
C GLN A 87 8.18 20.02 -19.96
N ARG A 88 9.18 20.37 -20.79
CA ARG A 88 9.37 19.82 -22.15
C ARG A 88 9.87 18.37 -22.17
N ASN A 89 10.31 17.83 -21.03
CA ASN A 89 10.86 16.48 -20.96
C ASN A 89 9.77 15.43 -20.70
N VAL A 90 9.23 14.84 -21.77
CA VAL A 90 8.15 13.83 -21.70
C VAL A 90 8.56 12.61 -20.87
N ARG A 91 9.83 12.18 -20.90
CA ARG A 91 10.33 11.05 -20.10
C ARG A 91 10.16 11.27 -18.58
N LEU A 92 10.31 12.50 -18.10
CA LEU A 92 10.07 12.83 -16.70
C LEU A 92 8.59 12.75 -16.33
N ALA A 93 7.72 13.21 -17.24
CA ALA A 93 6.26 13.08 -17.07
C ALA A 93 5.83 11.61 -16.97
N ILE A 94 6.42 10.74 -17.79
CA ILE A 94 6.16 9.29 -17.77
C ILE A 94 6.58 8.70 -16.41
N ALA A 95 7.82 8.96 -16.00
CA ALA A 95 8.33 8.46 -14.73
C ALA A 95 7.47 8.94 -13.56
N ALA A 96 7.12 10.23 -13.51
CA ALA A 96 6.29 10.79 -12.46
C ALA A 96 4.92 10.10 -12.37
N ASN A 97 4.23 9.89 -13.50
CA ASN A 97 2.93 9.22 -13.53
C ASN A 97 3.01 7.74 -13.11
N ILE A 98 4.05 7.03 -13.53
CA ILE A 98 4.28 5.65 -13.11
C ILE A 98 4.42 5.58 -11.59
N PHE A 99 5.25 6.43 -10.98
CA PHE A 99 5.44 6.45 -9.53
C PHE A 99 4.18 6.90 -8.76
N VAL A 100 3.39 7.85 -9.30
CA VAL A 100 2.08 8.24 -8.73
C VAL A 100 1.16 7.01 -8.61
N ASN A 101 1.07 6.21 -9.66
CA ASN A 101 0.20 5.04 -9.70
C ASN A 101 0.76 3.84 -8.95
N ALA A 102 2.06 3.57 -9.06
CA ALA A 102 2.71 2.44 -8.39
C ALA A 102 2.81 2.63 -6.87
N GLY A 103 3.03 3.86 -6.40
CA GLY A 103 3.31 4.13 -4.99
C GLY A 103 2.21 3.66 -4.04
N VAL A 104 0.93 3.83 -4.40
CA VAL A 104 -0.21 3.47 -3.54
C VAL A 104 -0.35 1.95 -3.32
N LEU A 105 0.21 1.12 -4.21
CA LEU A 105 0.05 -0.33 -4.17
C LEU A 105 0.63 -0.96 -2.90
N LEU A 106 1.70 -0.38 -2.35
CA LEU A 106 2.28 -0.82 -1.08
C LEU A 106 1.24 -0.74 0.06
N VAL A 107 0.43 0.32 0.07
CA VAL A 107 -0.62 0.51 1.08
C VAL A 107 -1.75 -0.51 0.89
N TYR A 108 -2.14 -0.80 -0.36
CA TYR A 108 -3.15 -1.83 -0.64
C TYR A 108 -2.70 -3.21 -0.14
N ILE A 109 -1.43 -3.56 -0.37
CA ILE A 109 -0.84 -4.80 0.12
C ILE A 109 -0.83 -4.83 1.66
N ILE A 110 -0.43 -3.73 2.31
CA ILE A 110 -0.43 -3.64 3.78
C ILE A 110 -1.84 -3.87 4.34
N ASN A 111 -2.85 -3.17 3.83
CA ASN A 111 -4.24 -3.30 4.31
C ASN A 111 -4.78 -4.71 4.12
N PHE A 112 -4.48 -5.34 2.99
CA PHE A 112 -4.83 -6.73 2.75
C PHE A 112 -4.18 -7.67 3.76
N ILE A 113 -2.88 -7.53 4.05
CA ILE A 113 -2.23 -8.39 5.05
C ILE A 113 -2.80 -8.14 6.46
N LEU A 114 -3.10 -6.89 6.82
CA LEU A 114 -3.72 -6.57 8.10
C LEU A 114 -5.10 -7.20 8.24
N ALA A 115 -5.94 -7.14 7.20
CA ALA A 115 -7.25 -7.79 7.16
C ALA A 115 -7.14 -9.31 7.28
N GLN A 116 -6.18 -9.93 6.57
CA GLN A 116 -5.91 -11.36 6.69
C GLN A 116 -5.52 -11.79 8.10
N ARG A 117 -4.72 -10.98 8.79
CA ARG A 117 -4.33 -11.26 10.18
C ARG A 117 -5.54 -11.24 11.11
N ILE A 118 -6.44 -10.26 10.93
CA ILE A 118 -7.71 -10.21 11.68
C ILE A 118 -8.56 -11.44 11.39
N LEU A 119 -8.72 -11.82 10.13
CA LEU A 119 -9.50 -13.00 9.75
C LEU A 119 -8.94 -14.30 10.35
N ARG A 120 -7.61 -14.47 10.34
CA ARG A 120 -6.95 -15.65 10.95
C ARG A 120 -7.09 -15.70 12.48
N SER A 121 -7.14 -14.55 13.13
CA SER A 121 -7.31 -14.46 14.59
C SER A 121 -8.74 -14.65 15.04
N LYS A 122 -9.70 -14.07 14.30
CA LYS A 122 -11.13 -14.20 14.58
C LYS A 122 -11.67 -15.58 14.23
N GLN A 123 -11.26 -16.12 13.09
CA GLN A 123 -11.79 -17.37 12.55
C GLN A 123 -10.67 -18.26 12.00
N PRO A 124 -9.92 -18.95 12.88
CA PRO A 124 -8.77 -19.76 12.47
C PRO A 124 -9.13 -20.87 11.47
N HIS A 125 -10.29 -21.51 11.60
CA HIS A 125 -10.71 -22.58 10.68
C HIS A 125 -10.75 -22.13 9.20
N ILE A 126 -11.23 -20.90 8.95
CA ILE A 126 -11.32 -20.34 7.60
C ILE A 126 -9.99 -19.68 7.21
N GLY A 127 -9.40 -18.89 8.10
CA GLY A 127 -8.16 -18.15 7.85
C GLY A 127 -6.95 -19.01 7.50
N TRP A 128 -6.93 -20.26 7.98
CA TRP A 128 -5.87 -21.25 7.72
C TRP A 128 -6.19 -22.22 6.57
N HIS A 129 -7.37 -22.13 5.96
CA HIS A 129 -7.74 -23.00 4.85
C HIS A 129 -6.77 -22.82 3.66
N PRO A 130 -6.30 -23.91 3.02
CA PRO A 130 -5.32 -23.83 1.94
C PRO A 130 -5.78 -22.97 0.76
N ILE A 131 -7.08 -22.89 0.51
CA ILE A 131 -7.69 -22.02 -0.51
C ILE A 131 -7.35 -20.55 -0.25
N LEU A 132 -7.53 -20.06 0.99
CA LEU A 132 -7.18 -18.67 1.30
C LEU A 132 -5.68 -18.43 1.17
N ARG A 133 -4.84 -19.39 1.56
CA ARG A 133 -3.38 -19.27 1.43
C ARG A 133 -2.94 -19.17 -0.03
N GLN A 134 -3.49 -20.00 -0.92
CA GLN A 134 -3.17 -19.95 -2.36
C GLN A 134 -3.81 -18.73 -3.04
N GLY A 135 -5.08 -18.42 -2.72
CA GLY A 135 -5.76 -17.22 -3.21
C GLY A 135 -5.03 -15.93 -2.85
N SER A 136 -4.45 -15.85 -1.65
CA SER A 136 -3.60 -14.72 -1.25
C SER A 136 -2.40 -14.54 -2.17
N LYS A 137 -1.69 -15.64 -2.47
CA LYS A 137 -0.52 -15.61 -3.36
C LYS A 137 -0.92 -15.20 -4.77
N LEU A 138 -2.02 -15.76 -5.28
CA LEU A 138 -2.57 -15.42 -6.58
C LEU A 138 -2.90 -13.93 -6.66
N LEU A 139 -3.58 -13.37 -5.65
CA LEU A 139 -3.91 -11.96 -5.59
C LEU A 139 -2.66 -11.05 -5.60
N TYR A 140 -1.57 -11.43 -4.90
CA TYR A 140 -0.31 -10.68 -4.98
C TYR A 140 0.34 -10.70 -6.37
N VAL A 141 0.36 -11.87 -7.00
CA VAL A 141 0.86 -12.01 -8.38
C VAL A 141 0.03 -11.16 -9.34
N LEU A 142 -1.29 -11.16 -9.17
CA LEU A 142 -2.21 -10.36 -10.00
C LEU A 142 -2.03 -8.86 -9.77
N ILE A 143 -1.76 -8.37 -8.55
CA ILE A 143 -1.42 -6.95 -8.32
C ILE A 143 -0.15 -6.56 -9.08
N LEU A 144 0.89 -7.40 -9.00
CA LEU A 144 2.14 -7.15 -9.71
C LEU A 144 1.93 -7.18 -11.23
N GLY A 145 1.14 -8.13 -11.73
CA GLY A 145 0.72 -8.21 -13.12
C GLY A 145 -0.04 -6.96 -13.57
N ALA A 146 -1.03 -6.51 -12.78
CA ALA A 146 -1.80 -5.29 -13.05
C ALA A 146 -0.89 -4.05 -13.11
N LEU A 147 0.09 -3.95 -12.22
CA LEU A 147 1.09 -2.87 -12.26
C LEU A 147 1.91 -2.91 -13.56
N VAL A 148 2.43 -4.09 -13.95
CA VAL A 148 3.20 -4.24 -15.19
C VAL A 148 2.35 -3.89 -16.41
N MET A 149 1.10 -4.33 -16.45
CA MET A 149 0.15 -4.00 -17.52
C MET A 149 -0.11 -2.50 -17.62
N VAL A 150 -0.31 -1.80 -16.49
CA VAL A 150 -0.50 -0.33 -16.48
C VAL A 150 0.75 0.38 -16.96
N ILE A 151 1.93 -0.01 -16.48
CA ILE A 151 3.21 0.61 -16.86
C ILE A 151 3.44 0.43 -18.37
N THR A 152 3.38 -0.81 -18.85
CA THR A 152 3.61 -1.14 -20.26
C THR A 152 2.61 -0.42 -21.16
N SER A 153 1.32 -0.46 -20.84
CA SER A 153 0.28 0.24 -21.60
C SER A 153 0.46 1.76 -21.58
N THR A 154 0.92 2.34 -20.46
CA THR A 154 1.22 3.78 -20.37
C THR A 154 2.39 4.14 -21.28
N VAL A 155 3.47 3.35 -21.23
CA VAL A 155 4.65 3.58 -22.06
C VAL A 155 4.28 3.42 -23.53
N VAL A 156 3.67 2.30 -23.94
CA VAL A 156 3.31 2.02 -25.33
C VAL A 156 2.39 3.11 -25.90
N SER A 157 1.35 3.53 -25.15
CA SER A 157 0.42 4.58 -25.59
C SER A 157 1.12 5.90 -25.92
N LEU A 158 2.23 6.21 -25.24
CA LEU A 158 3.00 7.44 -25.44
C LEU A 158 4.06 7.32 -26.55
N TYR A 159 4.51 6.13 -26.91
CA TYR A 159 5.44 5.91 -28.04
C TYR A 159 4.72 5.59 -29.35
N THR A 160 3.41 5.35 -29.32
CA THR A 160 2.58 5.04 -30.48
C THR A 160 1.78 6.25 -30.94
N LEU A 161 1.66 6.43 -32.25
CA LEU A 161 0.74 7.38 -32.89
C LEU A 161 -0.52 6.71 -33.46
N ASP A 162 -0.52 5.38 -33.57
CA ASP A 162 -1.66 4.60 -34.06
C ASP A 162 -2.82 4.61 -33.05
N MET A 163 -4.01 4.95 -33.54
CA MET A 163 -5.22 5.08 -32.72
C MET A 163 -5.75 3.72 -32.25
N HIS A 164 -5.59 2.67 -33.07
CA HIS A 164 -6.02 1.33 -32.71
C HIS A 164 -5.23 0.80 -31.50
N THR A 165 -3.90 0.91 -31.56
CA THR A 165 -3.01 0.52 -30.47
C THR A 165 -3.24 1.36 -29.19
N ARG A 166 -3.55 2.66 -29.32
CA ARG A 166 -3.91 3.51 -28.16
C ARG A 166 -5.22 3.10 -27.50
N SER A 167 -6.23 2.69 -28.28
CA SER A 167 -7.49 2.18 -27.74
C SER A 167 -7.26 0.94 -26.90
N GLN A 168 -6.51 -0.04 -27.44
CA GLN A 168 -6.19 -1.26 -26.70
C GLN A 168 -5.41 -0.98 -25.42
N CYS A 169 -4.43 -0.06 -25.47
CA CYS A 169 -3.69 0.36 -24.27
C CYS A 169 -4.62 0.99 -23.21
N ARG A 170 -5.62 1.76 -23.64
CA ARG A 170 -6.61 2.37 -22.76
C ARG A 170 -7.48 1.29 -22.08
N ASP A 171 -7.96 0.31 -22.84
CA ASP A 171 -8.77 -0.79 -22.30
C ASP A 171 -8.00 -1.59 -21.25
N VAL A 172 -6.72 -1.86 -21.50
CA VAL A 172 -5.84 -2.53 -20.53
C VAL A 172 -5.64 -1.69 -19.25
N GLN A 173 -5.45 -0.37 -19.38
CA GLN A 173 -5.34 0.52 -18.22
C GLN A 173 -6.64 0.55 -17.40
N LEU A 174 -7.80 0.62 -18.06
CA LEU A 174 -9.12 0.60 -17.41
C LEU A 174 -9.35 -0.72 -16.68
N ALA A 175 -9.05 -1.84 -17.32
CA ALA A 175 -9.17 -3.16 -16.70
C ALA A 175 -8.28 -3.29 -15.45
N ALA A 176 -7.02 -2.86 -15.55
CA ALA A 176 -6.07 -2.94 -14.44
C ALA A 176 -6.46 -2.02 -13.26
N ILE A 177 -6.90 -0.78 -13.52
CA ILE A 177 -7.35 0.14 -12.46
C ILE A 177 -8.63 -0.37 -11.80
N THR A 178 -9.54 -0.96 -12.58
CA THR A 178 -10.76 -1.57 -12.06
C THR A 178 -10.44 -2.79 -11.19
N TYR A 179 -9.49 -3.62 -11.61
CA TYR A 179 -8.99 -4.72 -10.79
C TYR A 179 -8.39 -4.23 -9.46
N LEU A 180 -7.58 -3.17 -9.48
CA LEU A 180 -7.02 -2.58 -8.27
C LEU A 180 -8.11 -2.03 -7.34
N LEU A 181 -9.17 -1.42 -7.87
CA LEU A 181 -10.34 -1.00 -7.09
C LEU A 181 -11.01 -2.20 -6.41
N VAL A 182 -11.32 -3.26 -7.17
CA VAL A 182 -11.90 -4.50 -6.60
C VAL A 182 -10.99 -5.07 -5.51
N PHE A 183 -9.67 -5.08 -5.74
CA PHE A 183 -8.70 -5.54 -4.75
C PHE A 183 -8.77 -4.73 -3.44
N THR A 184 -8.95 -3.41 -3.50
CA THR A 184 -9.09 -2.57 -2.28
C THR A 184 -10.36 -2.84 -1.49
N CYS A 185 -11.38 -3.45 -2.10
CA CYS A 185 -12.60 -3.88 -1.40
C CYS A 185 -12.43 -5.21 -0.65
N ILE A 186 -11.45 -6.05 -1.04
CA ILE A 186 -11.23 -7.38 -0.43
C ILE A 186 -10.91 -7.29 1.07
N PRO A 187 -10.02 -6.40 1.56
CA PRO A 187 -9.77 -6.24 2.99
C PRO A 187 -11.06 -5.97 3.80
N LEU A 188 -11.95 -5.13 3.25
CA LEU A 188 -13.23 -4.82 3.90
C LEU A 188 -14.17 -6.03 3.89
N ALA A 189 -14.23 -6.78 2.79
CA ALA A 189 -14.99 -8.02 2.71
C ALA A 189 -14.48 -9.08 3.69
N GLN A 190 -13.16 -9.22 3.86
CA GLN A 190 -12.56 -10.12 4.85
C GLN A 190 -12.94 -9.77 6.28
N VAL A 191 -12.92 -8.47 6.61
CA VAL A 191 -13.36 -8.00 7.93
C VAL A 191 -14.86 -8.25 8.11
N LEU A 192 -15.69 -7.99 7.09
CA LEU A 192 -17.14 -8.23 7.15
C LEU A 192 -17.46 -9.71 7.40
N ILE A 193 -16.81 -10.63 6.67
CA ILE A 193 -16.93 -12.08 6.88
C ILE A 193 -16.56 -12.46 8.32
N ALA A 194 -15.52 -11.84 8.89
CA ALA A 194 -15.11 -12.11 10.27
C ALA A 194 -16.14 -11.67 11.34
N PHE A 195 -17.08 -10.76 11.01
CA PHE A 195 -18.17 -10.34 11.91
C PHE A 195 -19.48 -11.07 11.67
N ILE A 196 -19.79 -11.44 10.42
CA ILE A 196 -21.02 -12.17 10.08
C ILE A 196 -20.96 -13.59 10.65
N LEU A 197 -19.79 -14.21 10.66
CA LEU A 197 -19.67 -15.57 11.18
C LEU A 197 -19.74 -15.60 12.71
N PRO A 198 -20.39 -16.63 13.29
CA PRO A 198 -20.52 -16.76 14.73
C PRO A 198 -19.14 -16.82 15.39
N LYS A 199 -19.04 -16.18 16.56
CA LYS A 199 -17.82 -16.08 17.37
C LYS A 199 -17.25 -17.49 17.62
N SER A 200 -16.08 -17.81 17.04
CA SER A 200 -15.45 -19.09 17.32
C SER A 200 -14.95 -19.14 18.77
N ARG A 201 -15.13 -20.30 19.40
CA ARG A 201 -14.62 -20.62 20.74
C ARG A 201 -13.08 -20.57 20.83
N GLN A 202 -12.39 -20.45 19.68
CA GLN A 202 -10.94 -20.37 19.54
C GLN A 202 -10.46 -18.99 19.06
N GLU A 203 -11.13 -17.90 19.44
CA GLU A 203 -10.67 -16.54 19.13
C GLU A 203 -9.29 -16.30 19.78
N GLU A 204 -8.26 -16.09 18.95
CA GLU A 204 -6.90 -15.86 19.44
C GLU A 204 -6.60 -14.36 19.49
N SER A 205 -6.23 -13.83 20.66
CA SER A 205 -5.68 -12.49 20.76
C SER A 205 -4.21 -12.51 20.32
N PHE A 206 -3.83 -11.64 19.39
CA PHE A 206 -2.43 -11.49 18.95
C PHE A 206 -2.00 -10.02 19.00
N GLY A 207 -0.81 -9.73 19.51
CA GLY A 207 -0.31 -8.37 19.68
C GLY A 207 -1.08 -7.56 20.74
N GLN A 208 -0.68 -6.31 20.96
CA GLN A 208 -1.25 -5.46 22.02
C GLN A 208 -2.59 -4.80 21.61
N GLY A 209 -3.50 -4.59 22.57
CA GLY A 209 -4.75 -3.85 22.38
C GLY A 209 -5.96 -4.67 21.93
N GLY A 210 -7.15 -4.09 22.09
CA GLY A 210 -8.44 -4.74 21.82
C GLY A 210 -8.69 -5.04 20.34
N ALA A 211 -9.42 -6.13 20.07
CA ALA A 211 -9.79 -6.57 18.73
C ALA A 211 -10.61 -5.52 17.95
N THR A 212 -11.49 -4.79 18.66
CA THR A 212 -12.31 -3.71 18.09
C THR A 212 -11.48 -2.58 17.51
N SER A 213 -10.41 -2.18 18.20
CA SER A 213 -9.54 -1.11 17.71
C SER A 213 -8.70 -1.55 16.51
N LYS A 214 -8.27 -2.82 16.45
CA LYS A 214 -7.58 -3.39 15.28
C LYS A 214 -8.49 -3.41 14.05
N VAL A 215 -9.73 -3.82 14.24
CA VAL A 215 -10.78 -3.78 13.20
C VAL A 215 -11.01 -2.34 12.74
N ALA A 216 -11.21 -1.39 13.66
CA ALA A 216 -11.46 0.01 13.31
C ALA A 216 -10.31 0.60 12.46
N ILE A 217 -9.06 0.31 12.82
CA ILE A 217 -7.87 0.73 12.04
C ILE A 217 -7.92 0.19 10.61
N VAL A 218 -8.21 -1.11 10.43
CA VAL A 218 -8.27 -1.74 9.09
C VAL A 218 -9.47 -1.24 8.29
N VAL A 219 -10.64 -1.07 8.91
CA VAL A 219 -11.83 -0.55 8.23
C VAL A 219 -11.58 0.89 7.76
N LEU A 220 -11.11 1.78 8.65
CA LEU A 220 -10.84 3.17 8.30
C LEU A 220 -9.78 3.30 7.19
N SER A 221 -8.66 2.57 7.30
CA SER A 221 -7.62 2.56 6.26
C SER A 221 -8.10 1.95 4.94
N SER A 222 -8.97 0.94 4.98
CA SER A 222 -9.56 0.34 3.78
C SER A 222 -10.55 1.30 3.11
N CYS A 223 -11.39 2.00 3.86
CA CYS A 223 -12.28 3.04 3.33
C CYS A 223 -11.50 4.14 2.61
N LEU A 224 -10.39 4.60 3.20
CA LEU A 224 -9.49 5.58 2.56
C LEU A 224 -8.87 5.01 1.27
N CYS A 225 -8.46 3.72 1.26
CA CYS A 225 -7.92 3.09 0.05
C CYS A 225 -8.95 2.95 -1.06
N ILE A 226 -10.19 2.56 -0.72
CA ILE A 226 -11.31 2.48 -1.67
C ILE A 226 -11.61 3.87 -2.22
N LEU A 227 -11.57 4.92 -1.40
CA LEU A 227 -11.74 6.29 -1.88
C LEU A 227 -10.65 6.69 -2.88
N ILE A 228 -9.38 6.38 -2.61
CA ILE A 228 -8.27 6.65 -3.52
C ILE A 228 -8.44 5.87 -4.83
N ALA A 229 -8.68 4.56 -4.75
CA ALA A 229 -8.82 3.70 -5.93
C ALA A 229 -10.08 4.05 -6.73
N GLY A 230 -11.17 4.37 -6.05
CA GLY A 230 -12.46 4.73 -6.64
C GLY A 230 -12.38 6.06 -7.37
N PHE A 231 -11.73 7.06 -6.78
CA PHE A 231 -11.47 8.32 -7.46
C PHE A 231 -10.61 8.10 -8.73
N LYS A 232 -9.52 7.32 -8.63
CA LYS A 232 -8.68 6.99 -9.80
C LYS A 232 -9.46 6.27 -10.89
N ALA A 233 -10.26 5.27 -10.53
CA ALA A 233 -11.10 4.53 -11.47
C ALA A 233 -12.10 5.48 -12.13
N GLY A 234 -12.83 6.28 -11.35
CA GLY A 234 -13.81 7.24 -11.86
C GLY A 234 -13.22 8.25 -12.84
N VAL A 235 -12.04 8.78 -12.55
CA VAL A 235 -11.36 9.70 -13.48
C VAL A 235 -10.92 8.99 -14.77
N ASN A 236 -10.36 7.79 -14.69
CA ASN A 236 -9.89 7.09 -15.90
C ASN A 236 -11.05 6.60 -16.80
N TRP A 237 -12.16 6.18 -16.20
CA TRP A 237 -13.38 5.78 -16.92
C TRP A 237 -14.12 6.97 -17.54
N SER A 238 -13.84 8.19 -17.08
CA SER A 238 -14.47 9.39 -17.65
C SER A 238 -14.02 9.63 -19.11
N PRO A 239 -14.86 10.26 -19.95
CA PRO A 239 -14.48 10.56 -21.33
C PRO A 239 -13.21 11.41 -21.40
N PRO A 240 -12.21 11.03 -22.22
CA PRO A 240 -10.93 11.70 -22.25
C PRO A 240 -11.11 13.10 -22.84
N ARG A 241 -10.80 14.12 -22.04
CA ARG A 241 -10.87 15.52 -22.47
C ARG A 241 -9.48 16.02 -22.88
N PRO A 242 -9.41 16.97 -23.84
CA PRO A 242 -8.14 17.55 -24.25
C PRO A 242 -7.48 18.30 -23.09
N ALA A 243 -6.15 18.30 -23.04
CA ALA A 243 -5.36 18.97 -22.00
C ALA A 243 -5.63 20.50 -21.88
N THR A 244 -6.21 21.11 -22.92
CA THR A 244 -6.59 22.53 -22.97
C THR A 244 -7.90 22.85 -22.25
N ASN A 245 -8.77 21.85 -22.02
CA ASN A 245 -10.03 22.01 -21.29
C ASN A 245 -10.21 20.87 -20.27
N PRO A 246 -9.40 20.88 -19.19
CA PRO A 246 -9.45 19.84 -18.18
C PRO A 246 -10.74 19.96 -17.35
N PRO A 247 -11.43 18.84 -17.06
CA PRO A 247 -12.55 18.79 -16.12
C PRO A 247 -12.09 19.03 -14.68
N TRP A 248 -13.03 19.33 -13.78
CA TRP A 248 -12.74 19.65 -12.37
C TRP A 248 -11.93 18.56 -11.64
N TYR A 249 -12.16 17.29 -11.97
CA TYR A 249 -11.49 16.15 -11.35
C TYR A 249 -10.02 15.98 -11.79
N ASP A 250 -9.62 16.59 -12.90
CA ASP A 250 -8.22 16.64 -13.35
C ASP A 250 -7.43 17.83 -12.76
N SER A 251 -8.09 18.64 -11.92
CA SER A 251 -7.46 19.78 -11.28
C SER A 251 -6.28 19.39 -10.39
N LYS A 252 -5.34 20.33 -10.21
CA LYS A 252 -4.18 20.18 -9.31
C LYS A 252 -4.61 19.91 -7.87
N ALA A 253 -5.68 20.56 -7.41
CA ALA A 253 -6.22 20.37 -6.07
C ALA A 253 -6.69 18.93 -5.86
N CYS A 254 -7.49 18.39 -6.78
CA CYS A 254 -7.94 16.99 -6.71
C CYS A 254 -6.75 16.02 -6.73
N PHE A 255 -5.75 16.27 -7.58
CA PHE A 255 -4.55 15.45 -7.62
C PHE A 255 -3.85 15.37 -6.26
N TYR A 256 -3.59 16.50 -5.59
CA TYR A 256 -2.92 16.49 -4.29
C TYR A 256 -3.76 15.90 -3.16
N VAL A 257 -5.06 16.22 -3.13
CA VAL A 257 -5.97 15.72 -2.08
C VAL A 257 -6.11 14.20 -2.18
N PHE A 258 -6.51 13.69 -3.34
CA PHE A 258 -6.82 12.27 -3.48
C PHE A 258 -5.57 11.38 -3.56
N ASN A 259 -4.42 11.87 -4.05
CA ASN A 259 -3.22 11.06 -4.12
C ASN A 259 -2.28 11.21 -2.92
N PHE A 260 -2.22 12.36 -2.24
CA PHE A 260 -1.23 12.57 -1.18
C PHE A 260 -1.86 12.82 0.18
N VAL A 261 -2.91 13.64 0.27
CA VAL A 261 -3.54 13.93 1.58
C VAL A 261 -4.18 12.65 2.15
N LEU A 262 -4.97 11.93 1.35
CA LEU A 262 -5.58 10.67 1.81
C LEU A 262 -4.53 9.62 2.21
N GLU A 263 -3.39 9.59 1.52
CA GLU A 263 -2.30 8.69 1.86
C GLU A 263 -1.56 9.09 3.14
N ILE A 264 -1.37 10.39 3.36
CA ILE A 264 -0.84 10.92 4.62
C ILE A 264 -1.80 10.59 5.76
N MET A 265 -3.12 10.69 5.55
CA MET A 265 -4.10 10.26 6.55
C MET A 265 -3.95 8.77 6.89
N ILE A 266 -3.75 7.91 5.88
CA ILE A 266 -3.46 6.48 6.11
C ILE A 266 -2.16 6.30 6.89
N LEU A 267 -1.09 7.04 6.53
CA LEU A 267 0.19 7.00 7.25
C LEU A 267 0.06 7.44 8.70
N CYS A 268 -0.66 8.53 8.96
CA CYS A 268 -0.98 8.99 10.30
C CYS A 268 -1.71 7.88 11.07
N LEU A 269 -2.78 7.35 10.48
CA LEU A 269 -3.61 6.33 11.12
C LEU A 269 -2.80 5.08 11.47
N LEU A 270 -1.96 4.57 10.55
CA LEU A 270 -1.16 3.38 10.79
C LEU A 270 -0.01 3.65 11.77
N THR A 271 0.74 4.74 11.58
CA THR A 271 1.93 5.08 12.40
C THR A 271 1.53 5.44 13.83
N PHE A 272 0.55 6.33 14.03
CA PHE A 272 0.12 6.76 15.37
C PHE A 272 -0.65 5.68 16.12
N SER A 273 -1.37 4.81 15.42
CA SER A 273 -2.01 3.66 16.08
C SER A 273 -1.02 2.64 16.63
N ARG A 274 0.30 2.82 16.42
CA ARG A 274 1.36 1.86 16.75
C ARG A 274 0.99 0.46 16.31
N PHE A 275 0.58 0.36 15.04
CA PHE A 275 0.18 -0.90 14.43
C PHE A 275 1.29 -1.95 14.50
N ASP A 276 2.55 -1.51 14.64
CA ASP A 276 3.73 -2.33 14.90
C ASP A 276 3.60 -3.20 16.16
N LYS A 277 3.04 -2.63 17.24
CA LYS A 277 2.78 -3.37 18.49
C LYS A 277 1.45 -4.11 18.46
N ARG A 278 0.44 -3.53 17.81
CA ARG A 278 -0.92 -4.07 17.81
C ARG A 278 -1.09 -5.31 16.93
N PHE A 279 -0.35 -5.38 15.82
CA PHE A 279 -0.43 -6.48 14.88
C PHE A 279 0.80 -7.39 14.91
N HIS A 280 1.63 -7.30 15.96
CA HIS A 280 2.77 -8.18 16.11
C HIS A 280 2.33 -9.64 16.21
N ILE A 281 2.97 -10.50 15.41
CA ILE A 281 2.80 -11.95 15.41
C ILE A 281 4.19 -12.55 15.70
N PRO A 282 4.33 -13.48 16.67
CA PRO A 282 5.58 -14.18 16.94
C PRO A 282 6.11 -14.88 15.67
N ASN A 283 7.43 -14.90 15.49
CA ASN A 283 8.04 -15.56 14.32
C ASN A 283 7.73 -17.07 14.35
N GLY A 284 7.28 -17.64 13.22
CA GLY A 284 7.06 -19.08 13.08
C GLY A 284 5.62 -19.58 13.26
N SER A 285 4.65 -18.72 13.58
CA SER A 285 3.22 -19.11 13.65
C SER A 285 2.73 -19.58 12.28
N THR A 286 2.60 -20.90 12.12
CA THR A 286 2.27 -21.58 10.86
C THR A 286 1.03 -22.46 10.98
N ARG A 287 0.45 -22.58 12.18
CA ARG A 287 -0.74 -23.39 12.46
C ARG A 287 -1.76 -22.62 13.32
N PRO A 288 -3.05 -23.00 13.26
CA PRO A 288 -4.04 -22.57 14.25
C PRO A 288 -3.54 -22.87 15.68
N GLY A 289 -3.66 -21.91 16.60
CA GLY A 289 -3.17 -22.07 17.99
C GLY A 289 -1.79 -21.46 18.25
N ASP A 290 -1.01 -21.14 17.22
CA ASP A 290 0.33 -20.58 17.40
C ASP A 290 0.33 -19.10 17.83
N TYR A 291 -0.80 -18.39 17.73
CA TYR A 291 -0.88 -17.00 18.19
C TYR A 291 -1.02 -16.90 19.72
N SER A 292 -1.74 -17.85 20.33
CA SER A 292 -1.96 -17.92 21.78
C SER A 292 -0.88 -18.69 22.54
N ARG A 293 -0.20 -19.66 21.89
CA ARG A 293 0.82 -20.51 22.52
C ARG A 293 1.99 -19.73 23.13
N TRP A 294 2.39 -18.62 22.50
CA TRP A 294 3.47 -17.75 22.98
C TRP A 294 3.06 -16.80 24.11
N THR A 295 1.76 -16.55 24.33
CA THR A 295 1.29 -15.76 25.47
C THR A 295 1.27 -16.59 26.75
N LEU A 296 1.19 -17.91 26.63
CA LEU A 296 1.24 -18.88 27.75
C LEU A 296 2.67 -19.37 28.07
N GLN A 297 3.65 -19.05 27.23
CA GLN A 297 5.03 -19.48 27.41
C GLN A 297 5.94 -18.56 28.25
N PRO A 298 5.70 -17.23 28.42
CA PRO A 298 6.60 -16.40 29.21
C PRO A 298 6.49 -16.71 30.71
N ASP A 299 5.33 -17.20 31.16
CA ASP A 299 5.12 -17.58 32.57
C ASP A 299 5.72 -18.96 32.87
N LYS A 300 5.68 -19.90 31.93
CA LYS A 300 6.23 -21.27 32.13
C LYS A 300 7.75 -21.31 32.12
N GLU A 301 8.39 -20.49 31.30
CA GLU A 301 9.86 -20.42 31.26
C GLU A 301 10.39 -19.75 32.52
N ASN A 302 9.74 -18.66 32.98
CA ASN A 302 10.06 -18.03 34.27
C ASN A 302 9.80 -18.96 35.46
N ASP A 303 8.66 -19.65 35.52
CA ASP A 303 8.36 -20.62 36.58
C ASP A 303 9.34 -21.79 36.58
N GLN A 304 9.72 -22.32 35.41
CA GLN A 304 10.70 -23.40 35.32
C GLN A 304 12.11 -22.94 35.72
N SER A 305 12.53 -21.74 35.33
CA SER A 305 13.81 -21.17 35.78
C SER A 305 13.81 -20.92 37.29
N GLN A 306 12.74 -20.37 37.88
CA GLN A 306 12.63 -20.16 39.33
C GLN A 306 12.55 -21.48 40.11
N LEU A 307 11.88 -22.52 39.59
CA LEU A 307 11.86 -23.85 40.20
C LEU A 307 13.25 -24.52 40.15
N SER A 308 14.00 -24.30 39.08
CA SER A 308 15.35 -24.86 38.91
C SER A 308 16.37 -24.16 39.82
N GLU A 309 16.27 -22.84 40.01
CA GLU A 309 17.09 -22.09 40.97
C GLU A 309 16.79 -22.47 42.43
N ARG A 310 15.50 -22.66 42.78
CA ARG A 310 15.12 -23.15 44.11
C ARG A 310 15.66 -24.54 44.43
N LYS A 311 15.65 -25.45 43.45
CA LYS A 311 16.21 -26.81 43.60
C LYS A 311 17.74 -26.80 43.69
N GLY A 312 18.39 -25.89 42.96
CA GLY A 312 19.85 -25.68 43.05
C GLY A 312 20.28 -25.22 44.44
N MET A 313 19.60 -24.22 45.02
CA MET A 313 19.93 -23.73 46.37
C MET A 313 19.71 -24.78 47.48
N ALA A 314 18.67 -25.62 47.38
CA ALA A 314 18.42 -26.69 48.36
C ALA A 314 19.47 -27.82 48.32
N SER A 315 20.18 -28.00 47.21
CA SER A 315 21.22 -29.02 47.05
C SER A 315 22.61 -28.61 47.55
N VAL A 316 22.81 -27.33 47.89
CA VAL A 316 24.10 -26.78 48.38
C VAL A 316 24.15 -26.75 49.92
N GLN A 317 23.03 -27.02 50.59
CA GLN A 317 22.92 -27.00 52.06
C GLN A 317 22.94 -28.39 52.72
N ASN A 318 23.13 -29.47 51.95
CA ASN A 318 23.29 -30.84 52.46
C ASN A 318 24.70 -31.36 52.19
#